data_AF-A0A3N1PVS3-F1
#
_entry.id   AF-A0A3N1PVS3-F1
#
_cell.length_a   1.000
_cell.length_b   1.000
_cell.length_c   1.000
_cell.angle_alpha   90.00
_cell.angle_beta   90.00
_cell.angle_gamma   90.00
#
_symmetry.space_group_name_H-M   'P 1'
#
loop_
_entity.id
_entity.type
_entity.pdbx_description
1 polymer ?
#
loop_
_entity_poly.entity_id
_entity_poly.type
_entity_poly.pdbx_seq_one_letter_code
_entity_poly.pdbx_strand_id
1 'polypeptide(L)'
;MCRPGWAQARVADRRLRDFTRMRRVRDRIDREYARPLDVLELARAANLPPALLSRRFRLAYGASPYDYLLTRRAERARTLRLYGARS
;
A
#
# COMPACT_ATOMS: atom_id res chain seq x y z
N MET A 1 -13.91 37.95 2.73
CA MET A 1 -12.52 37.47 2.88
C MET A 1 -12.31 36.28 1.96
N CYS A 2 -11.60 36.46 0.84
CA CYS A 2 -11.34 35.41 -0.16
C CYS A 2 -10.23 34.47 0.34
N ARG A 3 -10.51 33.17 0.45
CA ARG A 3 -9.46 32.16 0.67
C ARG A 3 -8.69 32.04 -0.65
N PRO A 4 -7.37 32.26 -0.69
CA PRO A 4 -6.65 32.30 -1.96
C PRO A 4 -6.58 30.92 -2.64
N GLY A 5 -6.87 30.87 -3.93
CA GLY A 5 -6.89 29.66 -4.77
C GLY A 5 -5.60 28.83 -4.79
N TRP A 6 -4.46 29.43 -4.41
CA TRP A 6 -3.18 28.73 -4.32
C TRP A 6 -3.09 27.75 -3.13
N ALA A 7 -3.93 27.92 -2.10
CA ALA A 7 -3.99 27.00 -0.97
C ALA A 7 -4.57 25.64 -1.39
N GLN A 8 -5.59 25.63 -2.26
CA GLN A 8 -6.17 24.41 -2.83
C GLN A 8 -5.18 23.68 -3.75
N ALA A 9 -4.43 24.40 -4.57
CA ALA A 9 -3.42 23.82 -5.46
C ALA A 9 -2.31 23.07 -4.69
N ARG A 10 -1.82 23.67 -3.58
CA ARG A 10 -0.84 23.01 -2.69
C ARG A 10 -1.40 21.77 -1.99
N VAL A 11 -2.66 21.79 -1.58
CA VAL A 11 -3.32 20.62 -0.97
C VAL A 11 -3.50 19.50 -2.00
N ALA A 12 -3.83 19.83 -3.24
CA ALA A 12 -3.95 18.88 -4.34
C ALA A 12 -2.60 18.24 -4.69
N ASP A 13 -1.52 19.02 -4.82
CA ASP A 13 -0.16 18.50 -5.05
C ASP A 13 0.28 17.56 -3.94
N ARG A 14 0.03 17.91 -2.67
CA ARG A 14 0.34 17.05 -1.53
C ARG A 14 -0.43 15.74 -1.56
N ARG A 15 -1.72 15.77 -1.92
CA ARG A 15 -2.55 14.56 -2.08
C ARG A 15 -2.05 13.67 -3.21
N LEU A 16 -1.72 14.24 -4.37
CA LEU A 16 -1.15 13.52 -5.51
C LEU A 16 0.15 12.82 -5.13
N ARG A 17 1.06 13.52 -4.45
CA ARG A 17 2.31 12.94 -3.93
C ARG A 17 2.06 11.82 -2.93
N ASP A 18 1.10 11.99 -2.01
CA ASP A 18 0.70 10.96 -1.06
C ASP A 18 0.16 9.71 -1.80
N PHE A 19 -0.69 9.88 -2.82
CA PHE A 19 -1.20 8.78 -3.65
C PHE A 19 -0.10 8.07 -4.45
N THR A 20 0.81 8.82 -5.10
CA THR A 20 1.94 8.21 -5.81
C THR A 20 2.83 7.39 -4.86
N ARG A 21 3.05 7.90 -3.64
CA ARG A 21 3.83 7.21 -2.61
C ARG A 21 3.12 5.94 -2.15
N MET A 22 1.81 5.97 -1.92
CA MET A 22 1.02 4.77 -1.55
C MET A 22 0.99 3.73 -2.68
N ARG A 23 0.89 4.16 -3.94
CA ARG A 23 0.95 3.25 -5.09
C ARG A 23 2.29 2.50 -5.16
N ARG A 24 3.41 3.20 -4.95
CA ARG A 24 4.74 2.55 -4.89
C ARG A 24 4.86 1.52 -3.78
N VAL A 25 4.29 1.81 -2.61
CA VAL A 25 4.24 0.85 -1.49
C VAL A 25 3.46 -0.40 -1.88
N ARG A 26 2.28 -0.22 -2.51
CA ARG A 26 1.49 -1.33 -3.02
C ARG A 26 2.23 -2.14 -4.08
N ASP A 27 2.84 -1.49 -5.07
CA ASP A 27 3.61 -2.18 -6.12
C ASP A 27 4.77 -2.98 -5.53
N ARG A 28 5.40 -2.48 -4.47
CA ARG A 28 6.46 -3.18 -3.75
C ARG A 28 5.93 -4.41 -3.00
N ILE A 29 4.84 -4.26 -2.26
CA ILE A 29 4.15 -5.38 -1.60
C ILE A 29 3.78 -6.44 -2.65
N ASP A 30 3.25 -6.02 -3.79
CA ASP A 30 2.79 -6.90 -4.86
C ASP A 30 3.91 -7.66 -5.57
N ARG A 31 5.14 -7.12 -5.57
CA ARG A 31 6.33 -7.79 -6.11
C ARG A 31 7.04 -8.67 -5.09
N GLU A 32 7.10 -8.23 -3.84
CA GLU A 32 7.92 -8.85 -2.79
C GLU A 32 7.09 -9.69 -1.81
N TYR A 33 5.78 -9.90 -2.03
CA TYR A 33 4.87 -10.63 -1.13
C TYR A 33 5.37 -12.03 -0.71
N ALA A 34 6.23 -12.65 -1.53
CA ALA A 34 6.83 -13.95 -1.30
C ALA A 34 7.95 -13.95 -0.25
N ARG A 35 8.50 -12.78 0.10
CA ARG A 35 9.51 -12.60 1.15
C ARG A 35 8.85 -12.28 2.49
N PRO A 36 9.53 -12.50 3.62
CA PRO A 36 9.10 -11.99 4.91
C PRO A 36 9.24 -10.45 4.92
N LEU A 37 8.25 -9.77 4.33
CA LEU A 37 8.16 -8.31 4.34
C LEU A 37 7.74 -7.81 5.71
N ASP A 38 8.57 -6.96 6.31
CA ASP A 38 8.22 -6.21 7.52
C ASP A 38 7.56 -4.87 7.15
N VAL A 39 6.50 -4.52 7.86
CA VAL A 39 5.83 -3.21 7.74
C VAL A 39 6.82 -2.07 8.01
N LEU A 40 7.84 -2.29 8.85
CA LEU A 40 8.93 -1.35 9.10
C LEU A 40 9.78 -1.06 7.84
N GLU A 41 10.07 -2.08 7.03
CA GLU A 41 10.83 -1.90 5.79
C GLU A 41 10.03 -1.12 4.74
N LEU A 42 8.74 -1.41 4.63
CA LEU A 42 7.81 -0.67 3.78
C LEU A 42 7.71 0.79 4.20
N ALA A 43 7.70 1.05 5.50
CA ALA A 43 7.66 2.40 6.07
C ALA A 43 8.96 3.17 5.78
N ARG A 44 10.13 2.52 5.96
CA ARG A 44 11.44 3.07 5.57
C ARG A 44 11.50 3.39 4.08
N ALA A 45 11.04 2.48 3.22
CA ALA A 45 10.99 2.70 1.77
C ALA A 45 10.09 3.88 1.37
N ALA A 46 9.00 4.10 2.11
CA ALA A 46 8.09 5.21 1.90
C ALA A 46 8.55 6.51 2.59
N ASN A 47 9.66 6.52 3.33
CA ASN A 47 10.07 7.62 4.20
C ASN A 47 8.92 8.10 5.11
N LEU A 48 8.21 7.16 5.74
CA LEU A 48 7.09 7.43 6.64
C LEU A 48 7.24 6.62 7.93
N PRO A 49 6.75 7.13 9.07
CA PRO A 49 6.57 6.32 10.27
C PRO A 49 5.62 5.14 10.01
N PRO A 50 5.86 3.95 10.57
CA PRO A 50 5.01 2.76 10.36
C PRO A 50 3.55 3.00 10.73
N ALA A 51 3.29 3.69 11.85
CA ALA A 51 1.94 4.03 12.29
C ALA A 51 1.18 4.89 11.27
N LEU A 52 1.89 5.84 10.64
CA LEU A 52 1.32 6.73 9.64
C LEU A 52 1.09 6.03 8.30
N LEU A 53 2.01 5.15 7.91
CA LEU A 53 1.87 4.28 6.76
C LEU A 53 0.61 3.42 6.91
N SER A 54 0.46 2.69 8.01
CA SER A 54 -0.68 1.80 8.24
C SER A 54 -2.01 2.54 8.17
N ARG A 55 -2.09 3.74 8.77
CA ARG A 55 -3.29 4.57 8.72
C ARG A 55 -3.59 5.09 7.31
N ARG A 56 -2.58 5.62 6.60
CA ARG A 56 -2.75 6.12 5.22
C ARG A 56 -3.10 5.00 4.24
N PHE A 57 -2.47 3.84 4.39
CA PHE A 57 -2.71 2.67 3.55
C PHE A 57 -4.14 2.16 3.75
N ARG A 58 -4.62 2.08 4.99
CA ARG A 58 -6.02 1.74 5.29
C ARG A 58 -7.01 2.74 4.70
N LEU A 59 -6.71 4.03 4.75
CA LEU A 59 -7.56 5.06 4.12
C LEU A 59 -7.59 4.95 2.59
N ALA A 60 -6.49 4.52 1.96
CA ALA A 60 -6.38 4.42 0.51
C ALA A 60 -6.91 3.09 -0.07
N TYR A 61 -6.73 1.98 0.66
CA TYR A 61 -6.98 0.62 0.17
C TYR A 61 -7.95 -0.20 1.05
N GLY A 62 -8.46 0.37 2.13
CA GLY A 62 -9.43 -0.27 3.03
C GLY A 62 -8.85 -1.31 4.00
N ALA A 63 -7.61 -1.77 3.81
CA ALA A 63 -6.96 -2.77 4.64
C ALA A 63 -5.66 -2.24 5.27
N SER A 64 -5.18 -2.86 6.36
CA SER A 64 -3.82 -2.57 6.84
C SER A 64 -2.77 -3.20 5.90
N PRO A 65 -1.52 -2.70 5.87
CA PRO A 65 -0.45 -3.34 5.08
C PRO A 65 -0.25 -4.81 5.43
N TYR A 66 -0.41 -5.17 6.71
CA TYR A 66 -0.29 -6.53 7.20
C TYR A 66 -1.42 -7.44 6.69
N ASP A 67 -2.68 -6.97 6.81
CA ASP A 67 -3.84 -7.72 6.29
C ASP A 67 -3.75 -7.89 4.77
N TYR A 68 -3.31 -6.85 4.06
CA TYR A 68 -3.13 -6.90 2.61
C TYR A 68 -2.09 -7.94 2.20
N LEU A 69 -0.97 -8.07 2.93
CA LEU A 69 0.04 -9.11 2.70
C LEU A 69 -0.54 -10.51 2.91
N LEU A 70 -1.32 -10.72 3.97
CA LEU A 70 -1.97 -11.99 4.25
C LEU A 70 -2.93 -12.39 3.12
N THR A 71 -3.77 -11.45 2.66
CA THR A 71 -4.67 -11.68 1.53
C THR A 71 -3.89 -12.03 0.26
N ARG A 72 -2.81 -11.31 -0.06
CA ARG A 72 -2.02 -11.58 -1.27
C ARG A 72 -1.32 -12.93 -1.24
N ARG A 73 -0.84 -13.37 -0.08
CA ARG A 73 -0.28 -14.72 0.09
C ARG A 73 -1.34 -15.80 -0.07
N ALA A 74 -2.54 -15.61 0.50
CA ALA A 74 -3.64 -16.55 0.38
C ALA A 74 -4.13 -16.68 -1.08
N GLU A 75 -4.33 -15.56 -1.78
CA GLU A 75 -4.71 -15.54 -3.20
C GLU A 75 -3.69 -16.26 -4.08
N ARG A 76 -2.39 -16.13 -3.79
CA ARG A 76 -1.33 -16.84 -4.52
C ARG A 76 -1.20 -18.32 -4.15
N ALA A 77 -1.46 -18.70 -2.90
CA ALA A 77 -1.59 -20.11 -2.54
C ALA A 77 -2.78 -20.76 -3.26
N ARG A 78 -3.88 -20.00 -3.48
CA ARG A 78 -5.05 -20.47 -4.24
C ARG A 78 -4.72 -20.72 -5.71
N THR A 79 -3.88 -19.91 -6.35
CA THR A 79 -3.42 -20.21 -7.72
C THR A 79 -2.68 -21.55 -7.83
N LEU A 80 -2.02 -22.00 -6.76
CA LEU A 80 -1.33 -23.30 -6.75
C LEU A 80 -2.28 -24.50 -6.55
N ARG A 81 -3.50 -24.28 -6.05
CA ARG A 81 -4.51 -25.35 -5.84
C ARG A 81 -5.34 -25.65 -7.09
N LEU A 82 -5.47 -24.69 -8.00
CA LEU A 82 -6.34 -24.82 -9.16
C LEU A 82 -5.68 -25.54 -10.35
N TYR A 83 -4.34 -25.70 -10.35
CA TYR A 83 -3.59 -26.42 -11.39
C TYR A 83 -3.22 -27.87 -11.01
N GLY A 84 -3.56 -28.33 -9.80
CA GLY A 84 -3.10 -29.63 -9.26
C GLY A 84 -4.14 -30.74 -9.12
N ALA A 85 -5.40 -30.53 -9.54
CA ALA A 85 -6.47 -31.52 -9.37
C ALA A 85 -6.90 -32.19 -10.70
N ARG A 86 -5.93 -32.51 -11.55
CA ARG A 86 -6.10 -33.38 -12.73
C ARG A 86 -4.83 -34.22 -12.94
N SER A 87 -4.60 -35.20 -12.09
CA SER A 87 -3.77 -36.38 -12.39
C SER A 87 -4.27 -37.53 -11.51
#